data_AF-A0A7X7S956-F1
#
_entry.id   AF-A0A7X7S956-F1
#
_cell.length_a   1.000
_cell.length_b   1.000
_cell.length_c   1.000
_cell.angle_alpha   90.00
_cell.angle_beta   90.00
_cell.angle_gamma   90.00
#
_symmetry.space_group_name_H-M   'P 1'
#
loop_
_entity.id
_entity.type
_entity.pdbx_description
1 polymer ?
#
loop_
_entity_poly.entity_id
_entity_poly.type
_entity_poly.pdbx_seq_one_letter_code
_entity_poly.pdbx_strand_id
1 'polypeptide(L)' 'MELYFILEEPSMKELLKMILPKVLPEGVQYHLIKHEGKQDLEKSLPRKLRAITHDARFIVVRDQDSADCHEVKQRLCA' A
#
# COMPACT_ATOMS: atom_id res chain seq x y z
N MET A 1 -3.68 -15.35 -4.54
CA MET A 1 -2.95 -14.07 -4.55
C MET A 1 -3.91 -12.90 -4.43
N GLU A 2 -3.86 -12.19 -3.30
CA GLU A 2 -4.60 -10.93 -3.09
C GLU A 2 -3.67 -9.72 -3.13
N LEU A 3 -4.17 -8.55 -3.54
CA LEU A 3 -3.42 -7.31 -3.57
C LEU A 3 -3.82 -6.38 -2.42
N TYR A 4 -2.86 -6.00 -1.58
CA TYR A 4 -3.08 -5.03 -0.51
C TYR A 4 -2.39 -3.72 -0.84
N PHE A 5 -3.19 -2.69 -1.13
CA PHE A 5 -2.71 -1.33 -1.31
C PHE A 5 -2.70 -0.59 0.02
N ILE A 6 -1.51 -0.19 0.45
CA ILE A 6 -1.26 0.55 1.70
C ILE A 6 -0.92 1.97 1.30
N LEU A 7 -1.84 2.88 1.57
CA LEU A 7 -1.88 4.22 0.96
C LEU A 7 -1.63 5.27 2.04
N GLU A 8 -0.74 6.22 1.76
CA GLU A 8 -0.39 7.28 2.70
C GLU A 8 -1.59 8.16 3.10
N GLU A 9 -2.48 8.43 2.16
CA GLU A 9 -3.56 9.41 2.35
C GLU A 9 -4.91 8.97 1.75
N PRO A 10 -6.04 9.59 2.17
CA PRO A 10 -7.38 9.22 1.71
C PRO A 10 -7.65 9.50 0.22
N SER A 11 -7.09 10.56 -0.35
CA SER A 11 -7.23 10.96 -1.77
C SER A 11 -6.82 9.82 -2.72
N MET A 12 -5.67 9.19 -2.48
CA MET A 12 -5.16 8.09 -3.28
C MET A 12 -6.12 6.88 -3.28
N LYS A 13 -6.81 6.64 -2.15
CA LYS A 13 -7.82 5.59 -2.06
C LYS A 13 -8.98 5.85 -3.03
N GLU A 14 -9.49 7.07 -3.06
CA GLU A 14 -10.60 7.43 -3.94
C GLU A 14 -10.20 7.35 -5.42
N LEU A 15 -8.96 7.75 -5.75
CA LEU A 15 -8.40 7.56 -7.08
C LEU A 15 -8.35 6.08 -7.49
N LEU A 16 -7.78 5.23 -6.63
CA LEU A 16 -7.61 3.81 -6.92
C LEU A 16 -8.92 3.04 -7.01
N LYS A 17 -9.97 3.45 -6.27
CA LYS A 17 -11.32 2.89 -6.45
C LYS A 17 -11.83 3.04 -7.88
N MET A 18 -11.43 4.11 -8.58
CA MET A 18 -11.88 4.39 -9.95
C MET A 18 -10.99 3.74 -11.01
N ILE A 19 -9.69 3.61 -10.73
CA ILE A 19 -8.69 3.08 -11.67
C ILE A 19 -8.62 1.56 -11.62
N LEU A 20 -8.51 0.96 -10.42
CA LEU A 20 -8.24 -0.48 -10.26
C LEU A 20 -9.24 -1.40 -10.97
N PRO A 21 -10.57 -1.16 -10.93
CA PRO A 21 -11.53 -1.99 -11.65
C PRO A 21 -11.34 -2.02 -13.18
N LYS A 22 -10.63 -1.03 -13.74
CA LYS A 22 -10.40 -0.90 -15.19
C LYS A 22 -9.07 -1.49 -15.64
N VAL A 23 -8.09 -1.59 -14.73
CA VAL A 23 -6.72 -2.02 -15.05
C VAL A 23 -6.39 -3.41 -14.53
N LEU A 24 -7.08 -3.85 -13.47
CA LEU A 24 -6.88 -5.19 -12.93
C LEU A 24 -7.64 -6.22 -13.77
N PRO A 25 -7.06 -7.40 -14.01
CA PRO A 25 -7.77 -8.53 -14.61
C PRO A 25 -8.99 -8.95 -13.77
N GLU A 26 -9.98 -9.55 -14.42
CA GLU A 26 -11.14 -10.11 -13.73
C GLU A 26 -10.72 -11.14 -12.67
N GLY A 27 -11.43 -11.14 -11.54
CA GLY A 27 -11.19 -12.08 -10.43
C GLY A 27 -10.02 -11.72 -9.51
N VAL A 28 -9.21 -10.70 -9.83
CA VAL A 28 -8.16 -10.22 -8.92
C VAL A 28 -8.79 -9.43 -7.76
N GLN A 29 -8.67 -9.97 -6.55
CA GLN A 29 -9.11 -9.29 -5.34
C GLN A 29 -8.07 -8.27 -4.86
N TYR A 30 -8.56 -7.10 -4.46
CA TYR A 30 -7.70 -6.04 -3.91
C TYR A 30 -8.33 -5.35 -2.70
N HIS A 31 -7.47 -4.86 -1.81
CA HIS A 31 -7.85 -4.15 -0.58
C HIS A 31 -7.17 -2.79 -0.53
N LEU A 32 -7.90 -1.75 -0.12
CA LEU A 32 -7.38 -0.39 -0.03
C LEU A 32 -7.35 0.08 1.44
N ILE A 33 -6.15 0.19 2.00
CA ILE A 33 -5.92 0.61 3.38
C ILE A 33 -5.27 1.99 3.40
N LYS A 34 -6.07 3.03 3.68
CA LYS A 34 -5.60 4.42 3.82
C LYS A 34 -5.00 4.71 5.20
N HIS A 35 -4.18 5.75 5.27
CA HIS A 35 -3.57 6.30 6.48
C HIS A 35 -3.75 7.81 6.54
N GLU A 36 -3.26 8.41 7.62
CA GLU A 36 -3.20 9.86 7.81
C GLU A 36 -1.72 10.33 7.81
N GLY A 37 -1.04 10.07 6.69
CA GLY A 37 0.35 10.49 6.44
C GLY A 37 1.39 9.39 6.64
N LYS A 38 2.64 9.72 6.27
CA LYS A 38 3.78 8.76 6.23
C LYS A 38 4.01 8.06 7.55
N GLN A 39 3.98 8.80 8.67
CA GLN A 39 4.31 8.24 9.96
C GLN A 39 3.30 7.17 10.41
N ASP A 40 2.00 7.38 10.17
CA ASP A 40 0.95 6.40 10.45
C ASP A 40 1.11 5.17 9.56
N LEU A 41 1.32 5.38 8.25
CA LEU A 41 1.61 4.32 7.30
C LEU A 41 2.76 3.43 7.76
N GLU A 42 3.92 4.04 8.06
CA GLU A 42 5.15 3.32 8.43
C GLU A 42 4.98 2.55 9.75
N LYS A 43 4.31 3.12 10.75
CA LYS A 43 3.99 2.43 12.02
C LYS A 43 3.05 1.23 11.81
N SER A 44 2.14 1.30 10.85
CA SER A 44 1.15 0.24 10.62
C SER A 44 1.71 -0.96 9.85
N LEU A 45 2.73 -0.74 9.02
CA LEU A 45 3.26 -1.73 8.07
C LEU A 45 3.70 -3.03 8.76
N PRO A 46 4.58 -3.02 9.79
CA PRO A 46 5.06 -4.26 10.41
C PRO A 46 3.94 -5.11 11.01
N ARG A 47 2.86 -4.48 11.50
CA ARG A 47 1.71 -5.20 12.06
C ARG A 47 0.90 -5.88 10.97
N LYS A 48 0.63 -5.18 9.86
CA LYS A 48 -0.19 -5.69 8.75
C LYS A 48 0.50 -6.81 7.99
N LEU A 49 1.80 -6.62 7.70
CA LEU A 49 2.61 -7.63 7.03
C LEU A 49 2.67 -8.94 7.83
N ARG A 50 2.74 -8.86 9.17
CA ARG A 50 2.73 -10.06 10.04
C ARG A 50 1.36 -10.71 10.21
N ALA A 51 0.28 -9.92 10.13
CA ALA A 51 -1.09 -10.43 10.33
C ALA A 51 -1.62 -11.22 9.12
N ILE A 52 -1.09 -10.94 7.92
CA ILE A 52 -1.52 -11.58 6.67
C ILE A 52 -0.56 -12.72 6.34
N THR A 53 -1.01 -13.96 6.53
CA THR A 53 -0.20 -15.17 6.39
C THR A 53 -0.48 -15.95 5.11
N HIS A 54 -1.47 -15.55 4.32
CA HIS A 54 -1.80 -16.15 3.04
C HIS A 54 -1.03 -15.49 1.89
N ASP A 55 -1.10 -16.07 0.69
CA ASP A 55 -0.43 -15.55 -0.50
C ASP A 55 -0.99 -14.18 -0.92
N ALA A 56 -0.24 -13.14 -0.57
CA ALA A 56 -0.59 -11.74 -0.78
C ALA A 56 0.60 -10.95 -1.35
N ARG A 57 0.28 -9.86 -2.05
CA ARG A 57 1.25 -8.85 -2.51
C ARG A 57 0.87 -7.51 -1.90
N PHE A 58 1.87 -6.81 -1.36
CA PHE A 58 1.70 -5.49 -0.77
C PHE A 58 2.23 -4.42 -1.71
N ILE A 59 1.38 -3.43 -1.99
CA ILE A 59 1.72 -2.26 -2.79
C ILE A 59 1.62 -1.06 -1.86
N VAL A 60 2.78 -0.48 -1.51
CA VAL A 60 2.85 0.72 -0.67
C VAL A 60 2.91 1.94 -1.58
N VAL A 61 1.95 2.84 -1.45
CA VAL A 61 1.90 4.10 -2.20
C VAL A 61 2.07 5.25 -1.22
N ARG A 62 3.14 6.02 -1.42
CA ARG A 62 3.52 7.19 -0.62
C ARG A 62 4.13 8.24 -1.53
N ASP A 63 4.10 9.48 -1.10
CA ASP A 63 4.79 10.55 -1.82
C ASP A 63 6.30 10.45 -1.61
N GLN A 64 7.05 10.77 -2.67
CA GLN A 64 8.51 10.78 -2.61
C GLN A 64 9.04 11.93 -1.74
N ASP A 65 8.37 13.09 -1.77
CA ASP A 65 8.91 14.38 -1.30
C ASP A 65 10.37 14.57 -1.79
N SER A 66 11.29 14.85 -0.86
CA SER A 66 12.72 14.97 -1.05
C SER A 66 13.51 13.70 -0.69
N ALA A 67 12.83 12.58 -0.40
CA ALA A 67 13.48 11.34 0.04
C ALA A 67 13.93 10.45 -1.13
N ASP A 68 14.99 9.66 -0.92
CA ASP A 68 15.38 8.58 -1.84
C ASP A 68 14.43 7.38 -1.65
N CYS A 69 13.75 6.99 -2.74
CA CYS A 69 12.79 5.90 -2.72
C CYS A 69 13.43 4.52 -2.48
N HIS A 70 14.71 4.34 -2.81
CA HIS A 70 15.45 3.12 -2.54
C HIS A 70 15.76 2.98 -1.04
N GLU A 71 16.24 4.05 -0.40
CA GLU A 71 16.51 4.06 1.05
C GLU A 71 15.23 3.81 1.85
N VAL A 72 14.14 4.48 1.46
CA VAL A 72 12.83 4.27 2.07
C VAL A 72 12.39 2.82 1.93
N LYS A 73 12.50 2.23 0.73
CA LYS A 73 12.14 0.83 0.52
C LYS A 73 12.96 -0.12 1.39
N GLN A 74 14.27 0.11 1.49
CA GLN A 74 15.14 -0.70 2.35
C GLN A 74 14.70 -0.62 3.81
N ARG A 75 14.43 0.59 4.33
CA ARG A 75 13.93 0.79 5.70
C ARG A 75 12.60 0.09 5.97
N LEU A 76 11.70 0.09 4.99
CA LEU A 76 10.37 -0.53 5.12
C LEU A 76 10.39 -2.06 5.01
N CYS A 77 11.44 -2.62 4.39
CA CYS A 77 11.62 -4.05 4.24
C CYS A 77 12.54 -4.68 5.30
N ALA A 78 13.19 -3.87 6.12
CA ALA A 78 13.97 -4.30 7.28
C ALA A 78 13.06 -4.72 8.44
#